data_AF-A0AA37QPV0-F1
#
_entry.id   AF-A0AA37QPV0-F1
#
_cell.length_a   1.000
_cell.length_b   1.000
_cell.length_c   1.000
_cell.angle_alpha   90.00
_cell.angle_beta   90.00
_cell.angle_gamma   90.00
#
_symmetry.space_group_name_H-M   'P 1'
#
loop_
_entity.id
_entity.type
_entity.pdbx_description
1 polymer ?
#
loop_
_entity_poly.entity_id
_entity_poly.type
_entity_poly.pdbx_seq_one_letter_code
_entity_poly.pdbx_strand_id
1 'polypeptide(L)'
;MSYSDHDLRAAAGAGAIGPDDLQRLLAYLHQRAASGAAPRAKFDAAHLLWYAGALIVIGAMGLFSTVAFSQMGGRALTACALAYALAFGLAGNHLWRRDLRVPGGLLIAIAVSMAPLAVYGVQDELGWWGKFGKPGTVHDFYVWIKGSWLFMEIATIAAGSVALRFYRVPFIVAIISVALWFMSMDLTPWIFNVSHIDWEMRRVVSIWFGLGILSLAWIVDTTSDRRDLGFWLHLFGLMAFWGGITATDGATELGKAIYCLLNVGLLLIAVLIVRRAYAVFGTIGITMYLGHLADVVFKDSLLFPFALSLIGVGVVGVGLAYHRKQKVIAEWLTANLPAAVLRLRPQGAMG
;
A
#
# COMPACT_ATOMS: atom_id res chain seq x y z
N MET A 1 -9.51 -23.35 -6.14
CA MET A 1 -9.81 -23.33 -7.58
C MET A 1 -11.08 -22.50 -7.85
N SER A 2 -11.03 -21.59 -8.83
CA SER A 2 -12.20 -20.82 -9.30
C SER A 2 -12.70 -21.48 -10.57
N TYR A 3 -13.86 -22.14 -10.51
CA TYR A 3 -14.45 -22.79 -11.69
C TYR A 3 -15.29 -21.78 -12.47
N SER A 4 -15.09 -21.72 -13.79
CA SER A 4 -15.90 -20.92 -14.71
C SER A 4 -17.17 -21.65 -15.14
N ASP A 5 -18.15 -20.94 -15.72
CA ASP A 5 -19.34 -21.56 -16.33
C ASP A 5 -18.96 -22.63 -17.36
N HIS A 6 -17.87 -22.38 -18.11
CA HIS A 6 -17.32 -23.33 -19.06
C HIS A 6 -16.80 -24.61 -18.38
N ASP A 7 -16.11 -24.49 -17.24
CA ASP A 7 -15.60 -25.65 -16.49
C ASP A 7 -16.74 -26.50 -15.91
N LEU A 8 -17.82 -25.86 -15.46
CA LEU A 8 -19.01 -26.55 -14.94
C LEU A 8 -19.78 -27.29 -16.06
N ARG A 9 -19.90 -26.68 -17.24
CA ARG A 9 -20.48 -27.32 -18.43
C ARG A 9 -19.61 -28.47 -18.94
N ALA A 10 -18.28 -28.31 -18.91
CA ALA A 10 -17.35 -29.37 -19.27
C ALA A 10 -17.44 -30.56 -18.30
N ALA A 11 -17.59 -30.30 -16.99
CA ALA A 11 -17.82 -31.34 -15.98
C ALA A 11 -19.15 -32.08 -16.21
N ALA A 12 -20.21 -31.38 -16.62
CA ALA A 12 -21.47 -32.02 -16.99
C ALA A 12 -21.34 -32.86 -18.28
N GLY A 13 -20.61 -32.36 -19.28
CA GLY A 13 -20.29 -33.12 -20.50
C GLY A 13 -19.45 -34.38 -20.24
N ALA A 14 -18.64 -34.38 -19.18
CA ALA A 14 -17.88 -35.53 -18.71
C ALA A 14 -18.68 -36.47 -17.78
N GLY A 15 -19.96 -36.19 -17.53
CA GLY A 15 -20.82 -37.00 -16.66
C GLY A 15 -20.55 -36.86 -15.17
N ALA A 16 -19.70 -35.91 -14.75
CA ALA A 16 -19.41 -35.64 -13.35
C ALA A 16 -20.54 -34.89 -12.63
N ILE A 17 -21.42 -34.22 -13.39
CA ILE A 17 -22.59 -33.48 -12.90
C ILE A 17 -23.78 -33.81 -13.81
N GLY A 18 -24.94 -34.12 -13.23
CA GLY A 18 -26.18 -34.30 -14.00
C GLY A 18 -26.64 -32.99 -14.65
N PRO A 19 -27.32 -33.02 -15.80
CA PRO A 19 -27.77 -31.81 -16.51
C PRO A 19 -28.73 -30.94 -15.68
N ASP A 20 -29.60 -31.56 -14.88
CA ASP A 20 -30.51 -30.85 -13.96
C ASP A 20 -29.77 -30.22 -12.78
N ASP A 21 -28.74 -30.89 -12.27
CA ASP A 21 -27.90 -30.38 -11.18
C ASP A 21 -27.03 -29.21 -11.65
N LEU A 22 -26.55 -29.25 -12.90
CA LEU A 22 -25.88 -28.12 -13.53
C LEU A 22 -26.78 -26.88 -13.55
N GLN A 23 -28.04 -27.01 -13.97
CA GLN A 23 -28.97 -25.88 -14.00
C GLN A 23 -29.25 -25.32 -12.60
N ARG A 24 -29.46 -26.18 -11.60
CA ARG A 24 -29.64 -25.75 -10.20
C ARG A 24 -28.40 -25.07 -9.64
N LEU A 25 -27.21 -25.59 -9.94
CA LEU A 25 -25.94 -25.02 -9.49
C LEU A 25 -25.69 -23.65 -10.13
N LEU A 26 -25.93 -23.51 -11.43
CA LEU A 26 -25.81 -22.23 -12.14
C LEU A 26 -26.83 -21.20 -11.64
N ALA A 27 -28.07 -21.62 -11.40
CA ALA A 27 -29.08 -20.76 -10.79
C ALA A 27 -28.66 -20.29 -9.39
N TYR A 28 -28.19 -21.21 -8.54
CA TYR A 28 -27.67 -20.88 -7.21
C TYR A 28 -26.48 -19.93 -7.26
N LEU A 29 -25.51 -20.15 -8.17
CA LEU A 29 -24.33 -19.30 -8.32
C LEU A 29 -24.69 -17.92 -8.86
N HIS A 30 -25.62 -17.81 -9.82
CA HIS A 30 -26.15 -16.53 -10.29
C HIS A 30 -26.90 -15.79 -9.19
N GLN A 31 -27.72 -16.50 -8.42
CA GLN A 31 -28.45 -15.91 -7.30
C GLN A 31 -27.48 -15.46 -6.20
N ARG A 32 -26.42 -16.22 -5.90
CA ARG A 32 -25.35 -15.85 -4.97
C ARG A 32 -24.51 -14.66 -5.46
N ALA A 33 -24.24 -14.59 -6.76
CA ALA A 33 -23.57 -13.43 -7.37
C ALA A 33 -24.44 -12.16 -7.28
N ALA A 34 -25.76 -12.30 -7.48
CA ALA A 34 -26.73 -11.22 -7.28
C ALA A 34 -26.89 -10.83 -5.79
N SER A 35 -26.68 -11.78 -4.86
CA SER A 35 -26.83 -11.58 -3.41
C SER A 35 -25.64 -10.92 -2.71
N GLY A 36 -24.66 -10.38 -3.45
CA GLY A 36 -23.63 -9.52 -2.87
C GLY A 36 -22.29 -10.20 -2.52
N ALA A 37 -22.02 -11.42 -3.00
CA ALA A 37 -20.63 -11.86 -3.15
C ALA A 37 -20.02 -11.06 -4.31
N ALA A 38 -19.45 -9.90 -3.99
CA ALA A 38 -18.85 -8.97 -4.96
C ALA A 38 -18.08 -9.74 -6.04
N PRO A 39 -18.46 -9.62 -7.33
CA PRO A 39 -17.67 -10.21 -8.40
C PRO A 39 -16.23 -9.77 -8.21
N ARG A 40 -15.28 -10.71 -8.29
CA ARG A 40 -13.85 -10.42 -8.32
C ARG A 40 -13.65 -9.30 -9.36
N ALA A 41 -13.21 -8.12 -8.92
CA ALA A 41 -13.13 -6.93 -9.76
C ALA A 41 -12.42 -7.29 -11.07
N LYS A 42 -13.19 -7.43 -12.15
CA LYS A 42 -12.62 -7.64 -13.47
C LYS A 42 -12.01 -6.29 -13.83
N PHE A 43 -10.72 -6.30 -14.14
CA PHE A 43 -10.03 -5.14 -14.68
C PHE A 43 -10.67 -4.83 -16.03
N ASP A 44 -11.62 -3.90 -16.02
CA ASP A 44 -12.46 -3.50 -17.14
C ASP A 44 -12.23 -2.00 -17.42
N ALA A 45 -12.46 -1.56 -18.65
CA ALA A 45 -12.23 -0.19 -19.09
C ALA A 45 -12.96 0.83 -18.20
N ALA A 46 -14.17 0.51 -17.73
CA ALA A 46 -14.91 1.35 -16.79
C ALA A 46 -14.17 1.56 -15.46
N HIS A 47 -13.61 0.49 -14.88
CA HIS A 47 -12.82 0.59 -13.65
C HIS A 47 -11.58 1.44 -13.89
N LEU A 48 -10.86 1.20 -14.98
CA LEU A 48 -9.68 2.00 -15.34
C LEU A 48 -10.02 3.49 -15.43
N LEU A 49 -11.11 3.85 -16.13
CA LEU A 49 -11.56 5.24 -16.28
C LEU A 49 -11.92 5.88 -14.93
N TRP A 50 -12.59 5.15 -14.04
CA TRP A 50 -12.92 5.69 -12.72
C TRP A 50 -11.69 5.96 -11.87
N TYR A 51 -10.73 5.03 -11.80
CA TYR A 51 -9.50 5.23 -11.05
C TYR A 51 -8.61 6.31 -11.69
N ALA A 52 -8.49 6.32 -13.02
CA ALA A 52 -7.74 7.35 -13.74
C ALA A 52 -8.34 8.74 -13.50
N GLY A 53 -9.68 8.88 -13.60
CA GLY A 53 -10.37 10.12 -13.31
C GLY A 53 -10.16 10.60 -11.87
N ALA A 54 -10.24 9.68 -10.89
CA ALA A 54 -9.97 10.03 -9.50
C ALA A 54 -8.53 10.51 -9.28
N LEU A 55 -7.54 9.83 -9.87
CA LEU A 55 -6.14 10.24 -9.80
C LEU A 55 -5.88 11.57 -10.51
N ILE A 56 -6.53 11.82 -11.65
CA ILE A 56 -6.45 13.11 -12.35
C ILE A 56 -7.00 14.23 -11.47
N VAL A 57 -8.13 14.03 -10.79
CA VAL A 57 -8.69 15.06 -9.89
C VAL A 57 -7.75 15.30 -8.71
N ILE A 58 -7.26 14.24 -8.05
CA ILE A 58 -6.32 14.37 -6.93
C ILE A 58 -5.04 15.09 -7.36
N GLY A 59 -4.46 14.67 -8.49
CA GLY A 59 -3.25 15.29 -9.05
C GLY A 59 -3.46 16.73 -9.50
N ALA A 60 -4.59 17.02 -10.15
CA ALA A 60 -4.98 18.37 -10.55
C ALA A 60 -5.12 19.28 -9.33
N MET A 61 -5.76 18.82 -8.25
CA MET A 61 -5.89 19.62 -7.02
C MET A 61 -4.54 19.85 -6.34
N GLY A 62 -3.63 18.86 -6.36
CA GLY A 62 -2.25 19.03 -5.87
C GLY A 62 -1.40 19.98 -6.71
N LEU A 63 -1.62 20.07 -8.02
CA LEU A 63 -0.94 21.05 -8.89
C LEU A 63 -1.61 22.43 -8.83
N PHE A 64 -2.93 22.47 -8.68
CA PHE A 64 -3.69 23.72 -8.58
C PHE A 64 -3.33 24.47 -7.30
N SER A 65 -3.01 23.75 -6.22
CA SER A 65 -2.51 24.31 -4.97
C SER A 65 -1.14 24.98 -5.07
N THR A 66 -0.39 24.82 -6.17
CA THR A 66 0.88 25.52 -6.37
C THR A 66 0.74 26.69 -7.34
N VAL A 67 -0.08 26.55 -8.40
CA VAL A 67 -0.20 27.58 -9.46
C VAL A 67 -1.27 28.62 -9.15
N ALA A 68 -2.53 28.20 -8.97
CA ALA A 68 -3.65 29.11 -8.71
C ALA A 68 -3.61 29.70 -7.29
N PHE A 69 -2.98 28.97 -6.36
CA PHE A 69 -2.75 29.40 -4.98
C PHE A 69 -1.99 30.72 -4.87
N SER A 70 -0.96 30.93 -5.68
CA SER A 70 -0.17 32.17 -5.68
C SER A 70 -0.99 33.43 -5.99
N GLN A 71 -2.19 33.26 -6.55
CA GLN A 71 -3.03 34.36 -7.03
C GLN A 71 -4.31 34.56 -6.19
N MET A 72 -4.82 33.54 -5.48
CA MET A 72 -6.13 33.59 -4.80
C MET A 72 -6.09 33.77 -3.27
N GLY A 73 -4.96 33.45 -2.61
CA GLY A 73 -4.80 33.54 -1.15
C GLY A 73 -5.47 32.40 -0.33
N GLY A 74 -5.03 32.23 0.93
CA GLY A 74 -5.42 31.12 1.80
C GLY A 74 -6.92 30.94 2.06
N ARG A 75 -7.69 32.03 2.23
CA ARG A 75 -9.16 31.96 2.41
C ARG A 75 -9.89 31.40 1.21
N ALA A 76 -9.56 31.86 0.00
CA ALA A 76 -10.17 31.37 -1.22
C ALA A 76 -9.86 29.88 -1.42
N LEU A 77 -8.62 29.47 -1.14
CA LEU A 77 -8.23 28.07 -1.21
C LEU A 77 -9.03 27.18 -0.24
N THR A 78 -9.16 27.62 1.01
CA THR A 78 -9.93 26.90 2.03
C THR A 78 -11.39 26.73 1.59
N ALA A 79 -12.01 27.80 1.08
CA ALA A 79 -13.38 27.77 0.59
C ALA A 79 -13.53 26.81 -0.60
N CYS A 80 -12.60 26.83 -1.56
CA CYS A 80 -12.58 25.91 -2.69
C CYS A 80 -12.44 24.45 -2.24
N ALA A 81 -11.50 24.15 -1.34
CA ALA A 81 -11.28 22.80 -0.82
C ALA A 81 -12.55 22.26 -0.11
N LEU A 82 -13.20 23.08 0.71
CA LEU A 82 -14.45 22.70 1.37
C LEU A 82 -15.61 22.51 0.39
N ALA A 83 -15.73 23.36 -0.63
CA ALA A 83 -16.75 23.22 -1.67
C ALA A 83 -16.57 21.92 -2.47
N TYR A 84 -15.33 21.61 -2.86
CA TYR A 84 -14.98 20.37 -3.55
C TYR A 84 -15.23 19.15 -2.65
N ALA A 85 -14.81 19.20 -1.38
CA ALA A 85 -15.05 18.14 -0.42
C ALA A 85 -16.55 17.85 -0.24
N LEU A 86 -17.37 18.90 -0.16
CA LEU A 86 -18.81 18.77 -0.04
C LEU A 86 -19.43 18.20 -1.32
N ALA A 87 -19.08 18.72 -2.49
CA ALA A 87 -19.61 18.26 -3.77
C ALA A 87 -19.29 16.77 -4.01
N PHE A 88 -18.03 16.38 -3.85
CA PHE A 88 -17.60 14.99 -4.00
C PHE A 88 -18.13 14.09 -2.89
N GLY A 89 -18.24 14.59 -1.66
CA GLY A 89 -18.82 13.87 -0.53
C GLY A 89 -20.30 13.55 -0.76
N LEU A 90 -21.09 14.53 -1.21
CA LEU A 90 -22.51 14.35 -1.51
C LEU A 90 -22.72 13.43 -2.73
N ALA A 91 -21.99 13.66 -3.82
CA ALA A 91 -22.05 12.82 -5.01
C ALA A 91 -21.62 11.37 -4.70
N GLY A 92 -20.54 11.19 -3.95
CA GLY A 92 -20.05 9.90 -3.51
C GLY A 92 -21.05 9.15 -2.64
N ASN A 93 -21.64 9.82 -1.64
CA ASN A 93 -22.70 9.26 -0.81
C ASN A 93 -23.95 8.91 -1.63
N HIS A 94 -24.34 9.74 -2.60
CA HIS A 94 -25.47 9.46 -3.49
C HIS A 94 -25.26 8.18 -4.30
N LEU A 95 -24.09 8.03 -4.94
CA LEU A 95 -23.73 6.82 -5.70
C LEU A 95 -23.62 5.60 -4.80
N TRP A 96 -23.03 5.76 -3.60
CA TRP A 96 -22.88 4.67 -2.64
C TRP A 96 -24.22 4.07 -2.21
N ARG A 97 -25.24 4.91 -1.98
CA ARG A 97 -26.60 4.46 -1.63
C ARG A 97 -27.34 3.77 -2.78
N ARG A 98 -26.88 3.91 -4.02
CA ARG A 98 -27.42 3.24 -5.21
C ARG A 98 -26.62 2.00 -5.61
N ASP A 99 -25.90 1.40 -4.66
CA ASP A 99 -25.03 0.23 -4.84
C ASP A 99 -23.86 0.41 -5.83
N LEU A 100 -23.58 1.63 -6.28
CA LEU A 100 -22.39 1.97 -7.08
C LEU A 100 -21.17 2.23 -6.17
N ARG A 101 -20.76 1.18 -5.44
CA ARG A 101 -19.77 1.27 -4.35
C ARG A 101 -18.37 1.68 -4.81
N VAL A 102 -17.93 1.22 -5.99
CA VAL A 102 -16.59 1.57 -6.51
C VAL A 102 -16.50 3.06 -6.85
N PRO A 103 -17.30 3.61 -7.79
CA PRO A 103 -17.21 5.03 -8.12
C PRO A 103 -17.62 5.92 -6.94
N GLY A 104 -18.64 5.54 -6.16
CA GLY A 104 -19.03 6.28 -4.95
C GLY A 104 -17.87 6.37 -3.94
N GLY A 105 -17.18 5.25 -3.70
CA GLY A 105 -16.00 5.20 -2.84
C GLY A 105 -14.83 6.06 -3.32
N LEU A 106 -14.60 6.11 -4.64
CA LEU A 106 -13.57 6.96 -5.24
C LEU A 106 -13.89 8.45 -5.05
N LEU A 107 -15.15 8.88 -5.24
CA LEU A 107 -15.53 10.26 -4.97
C LEU A 107 -15.36 10.64 -3.49
N ILE A 108 -15.69 9.73 -2.56
CA ILE A 108 -15.41 9.95 -1.13
C ILE A 108 -13.89 10.09 -0.88
N ALA A 109 -13.05 9.27 -1.53
CA ALA A 109 -11.61 9.40 -1.39
C ALA A 109 -11.07 10.74 -1.93
N ILE A 110 -11.62 11.23 -3.05
CA ILE A 110 -11.31 12.58 -3.56
C ILE A 110 -11.71 13.63 -2.51
N ALA A 111 -12.90 13.51 -1.91
CA ALA A 111 -13.32 14.43 -0.86
C ALA A 111 -12.36 14.42 0.36
N VAL A 112 -11.88 13.23 0.78
CA VAL A 112 -10.87 13.10 1.84
C VAL A 112 -9.56 13.80 1.44
N SER A 113 -9.13 13.67 0.19
CA SER A 113 -7.90 14.33 -0.30
C SER A 113 -7.97 15.86 -0.33
N MET A 114 -9.14 16.46 -0.09
CA MET A 114 -9.29 17.92 0.04
C MET A 114 -8.95 18.42 1.45
N ALA A 115 -8.93 17.54 2.46
CA ALA A 115 -8.59 17.90 3.85
C ALA A 115 -7.22 18.59 4.00
N PRO A 116 -6.11 18.09 3.43
CA PRO A 116 -4.82 18.76 3.57
C PRO A 116 -4.83 20.14 2.90
N LEU A 117 -5.56 20.28 1.78
CA LEU A 117 -5.68 21.55 1.06
C LEU A 117 -6.45 22.61 1.86
N ALA A 118 -7.52 22.20 2.54
CA ALA A 118 -8.28 23.08 3.43
C ALA A 118 -7.42 23.56 4.61
N VAL A 119 -6.66 22.65 5.24
CA VAL A 119 -5.75 23.01 6.34
C VAL A 119 -4.66 23.94 5.86
N TYR A 120 -4.05 23.65 4.71
CA TYR A 120 -3.03 24.50 4.12
C TYR A 120 -3.51 25.93 3.91
N GLY A 121 -4.72 26.12 3.37
CA GLY A 121 -5.34 27.44 3.19
C GLY A 121 -5.57 28.20 4.50
N VAL A 122 -5.99 27.49 5.56
CA VAL A 122 -6.13 28.07 6.91
C VAL A 122 -4.77 28.49 7.48
N GLN A 123 -3.75 27.66 7.30
CA GLN A 123 -2.39 27.95 7.77
C GLN A 123 -1.77 29.16 7.06
N ASP A 124 -2.07 29.34 5.77
CA ASP A 124 -1.66 30.49 4.99
C ASP A 124 -2.31 31.78 5.50
N GLU A 125 -3.63 31.78 5.68
CA GLU A 125 -4.37 32.95 6.20
C GLU A 125 -3.90 33.36 7.60
N LEU A 126 -3.65 32.39 8.48
CA LEU A 126 -3.19 32.66 9.84
C LEU A 126 -1.68 32.99 9.92
N GLY A 127 -0.97 32.98 8.79
CA GLY A 127 0.47 33.25 8.74
C GLY A 127 1.30 32.21 9.51
N TRP A 128 0.78 31.00 9.74
CA TRP A 128 1.48 29.95 10.50
C TRP A 128 2.76 29.48 9.80
N TRP A 129 2.82 29.62 8.47
CA TRP A 129 4.03 29.43 7.69
C TRP A 129 5.14 30.47 8.02
N GLY A 130 4.83 31.62 8.61
CA GLY A 130 5.86 32.53 9.14
C GLY A 130 6.50 32.01 10.44
N LYS A 131 5.73 31.28 11.24
CA LYS A 131 6.15 30.73 12.54
C LYS A 131 6.83 29.36 12.43
N PHE A 132 6.45 28.58 11.41
CA PHE A 132 6.94 27.22 11.16
C PHE A 132 7.61 27.05 9.78
N GLY A 133 7.75 28.15 9.01
CA GLY A 133 8.49 28.32 7.74
C GLY A 133 7.65 28.13 6.45
N LYS A 134 7.79 28.99 5.41
CA LYS A 134 7.02 28.99 4.12
C LYS A 134 7.60 28.08 3.02
N PRO A 135 6.82 27.37 2.19
CA PRO A 135 7.35 26.68 1.02
C PRO A 135 7.89 27.72 0.03
N GLY A 136 9.20 27.77 -0.16
CA GLY A 136 9.83 28.63 -1.16
C GLY A 136 9.68 28.03 -2.55
N THR A 137 9.67 28.87 -3.57
CA THR A 137 9.61 28.54 -4.99
C THR A 137 10.74 27.60 -5.42
N VAL A 138 10.41 26.32 -5.60
CA VAL A 138 10.90 25.33 -6.59
C VAL A 138 12.42 25.03 -6.68
N HIS A 139 13.35 25.70 -6.00
CA HIS A 139 14.79 25.44 -6.22
C HIS A 139 15.60 24.85 -5.04
N ASP A 140 15.03 24.74 -3.84
CA ASP A 140 15.72 24.09 -2.71
C ASP A 140 15.04 22.76 -2.36
N PHE A 141 15.35 21.74 -3.15
CA PHE A 141 14.92 20.35 -2.93
C PHE A 141 15.48 19.72 -1.63
N TYR A 142 16.21 20.47 -0.80
CA TYR A 142 16.84 19.99 0.44
C TYR A 142 16.18 20.50 1.75
N VAL A 143 15.13 21.33 1.68
CA VAL A 143 14.40 21.84 2.88
C VAL A 143 12.96 21.27 2.91
N TRP A 144 12.84 19.94 2.90
CA TRP A 144 11.56 19.24 2.68
C TRP A 144 10.66 19.03 3.90
N ILE A 145 10.98 19.55 5.08
CA ILE A 145 10.15 19.33 6.28
C ILE A 145 10.00 20.65 7.04
N LYS A 146 8.79 21.20 7.04
CA LYS A 146 8.41 22.35 7.86
C LYS A 146 7.30 21.88 8.80
N GLY A 147 7.37 22.22 10.08
CA GLY A 147 6.44 21.70 11.10
C GLY A 147 4.95 21.93 10.78
N SER A 148 4.64 22.84 9.85
CA SER A 148 3.30 23.09 9.31
C SER A 148 2.67 21.89 8.59
N TRP A 149 3.45 21.01 7.94
CA TRP A 149 2.90 19.91 7.14
C TRP A 149 2.20 18.85 8.00
N LEU A 150 2.65 18.68 9.25
CA LEU A 150 2.06 17.76 10.22
C LEU A 150 0.55 17.96 10.41
N PHE A 151 0.07 19.22 10.40
CA PHE A 151 -1.36 19.51 10.56
C PHE A 151 -2.19 19.02 9.36
N MET A 152 -1.64 19.12 8.15
CA MET A 152 -2.28 18.64 6.93
C MET A 152 -2.40 17.12 6.94
N GLU A 153 -1.35 16.42 7.40
CA GLU A 153 -1.36 14.96 7.51
C GLU A 153 -2.35 14.49 8.57
N ILE A 154 -2.37 15.12 9.75
CA ILE A 154 -3.34 14.81 10.81
C ILE A 154 -4.78 14.99 10.31
N ALA A 155 -5.06 16.09 9.62
CA ALA A 155 -6.41 16.32 9.09
C ALA A 155 -6.80 15.30 8.01
N THR A 156 -5.85 14.90 7.16
CA THR A 156 -6.08 13.85 6.15
C THR A 156 -6.37 12.51 6.80
N ILE A 157 -5.59 12.12 7.82
CA ILE A 157 -5.78 10.88 8.58
C ILE A 157 -7.12 10.91 9.31
N ALA A 158 -7.48 12.03 9.94
CA ALA A 158 -8.75 12.19 10.64
C ALA A 158 -9.94 12.09 9.67
N ALA A 159 -9.92 12.86 8.57
CA ALA A 159 -10.98 12.83 7.55
C ALA A 159 -11.11 11.43 6.92
N GLY A 160 -9.99 10.79 6.60
CA GLY A 160 -9.97 9.42 6.07
C GLY A 160 -10.50 8.40 7.06
N SER A 161 -10.17 8.52 8.35
CA SER A 161 -10.66 7.62 9.41
C SER A 161 -12.17 7.75 9.61
N VAL A 162 -12.68 8.99 9.59
CA VAL A 162 -14.13 9.25 9.62
C VAL A 162 -14.79 8.64 8.38
N ALA A 163 -14.23 8.86 7.18
CA ALA A 163 -14.77 8.29 5.96
C ALA A 163 -14.76 6.75 5.99
N LEU A 164 -13.71 6.10 6.49
CA LEU A 164 -13.61 4.64 6.61
C LEU A 164 -14.68 4.03 7.52
N ARG A 165 -15.15 4.78 8.53
CA ARG A 165 -16.21 4.33 9.43
C ARG A 165 -17.53 4.07 8.70
N PHE A 166 -17.79 4.83 7.63
CA PHE A 166 -19.01 4.76 6.81
C PHE A 166 -18.78 4.05 5.47
N TYR A 167 -17.61 4.24 4.86
CA TYR A 167 -17.24 3.79 3.52
C TYR A 167 -15.96 2.94 3.61
N ARG A 168 -16.12 1.62 3.77
CA ARG A 168 -14.98 0.70 3.89
C ARG A 168 -14.32 0.40 2.54
N VAL A 169 -13.65 1.39 1.95
CA VAL A 169 -13.02 1.31 0.62
C VAL A 169 -11.50 1.35 0.71
N PRO A 170 -10.77 0.41 0.10
CA PRO A 170 -9.29 0.37 0.15
C PRO A 170 -8.61 1.65 -0.35
N PHE A 171 -9.19 2.33 -1.34
CA PHE A 171 -8.59 3.56 -1.88
C PHE A 171 -8.56 4.72 -0.87
N ILE A 172 -9.48 4.77 0.10
CA ILE A 172 -9.40 5.75 1.21
C ILE A 172 -8.20 5.43 2.10
N VAL A 173 -7.93 4.15 2.34
CA VAL A 173 -6.74 3.72 3.09
C VAL A 173 -5.47 4.15 2.35
N ALA A 174 -5.47 4.18 1.00
CA ALA A 174 -4.34 4.70 0.22
C ALA A 174 -4.02 6.15 0.59
N ILE A 175 -5.03 7.02 0.64
CA ILE A 175 -4.86 8.43 1.02
C ILE A 175 -4.31 8.57 2.45
N ILE A 176 -4.84 7.79 3.39
CA ILE A 176 -4.34 7.76 4.78
C ILE A 176 -2.89 7.25 4.83
N SER A 177 -2.56 6.23 4.04
CA SER A 177 -1.23 5.60 4.03
C SER A 177 -0.18 6.54 3.45
N VAL A 178 -0.53 7.29 2.40
CA VAL A 178 0.30 8.39 1.87
C VAL A 178 0.54 9.42 2.96
N ALA A 179 -0.52 9.86 3.65
CA ALA A 179 -0.41 10.86 4.69
C ALA A 179 0.46 10.40 5.88
N LEU A 180 0.32 9.15 6.31
CA LEU A 180 1.18 8.54 7.32
C LEU A 180 2.65 8.48 6.88
N TRP A 181 2.91 8.20 5.61
CA TRP A 181 4.27 8.18 5.10
C TRP A 181 4.90 9.58 5.08
N PHE A 182 4.18 10.61 4.64
CA PHE A 182 4.65 12.00 4.74
C PHE A 182 4.86 12.42 6.20
N MET A 183 3.91 12.09 7.08
CA MET A 183 4.03 12.33 8.52
C MET A 183 5.30 11.73 9.12
N SER A 184 5.75 10.56 8.66
CA SER A 184 7.00 9.95 9.13
C SER A 184 8.24 10.82 8.88
N MET A 185 8.24 11.59 7.79
CA MET A 185 9.30 12.53 7.45
C MET A 185 9.15 13.81 8.27
N ASP A 186 7.92 14.31 8.38
CA ASP A 186 7.61 15.60 9.00
C ASP A 186 7.65 15.63 10.52
N LEU A 187 7.60 14.47 11.18
CA LEU A 187 7.55 14.37 12.65
C LEU A 187 8.92 14.62 13.31
N THR A 188 10.02 14.47 12.56
CA THR A 188 11.40 14.56 13.08
C THR A 188 11.72 15.85 13.85
N PRO A 189 11.41 17.07 13.36
CA PRO A 189 11.71 18.30 14.08
C PRO A 189 10.92 18.44 15.39
N TRP A 190 9.69 17.90 15.43
CA TRP A 190 8.83 17.94 16.61
C TRP A 190 9.29 17.00 17.72
N ILE A 191 9.78 15.80 17.38
CA ILE A 191 10.28 14.82 18.36
C ILE A 191 11.55 15.33 19.03
N PHE A 192 12.48 15.85 18.24
CA PHE A 192 13.81 16.19 18.73
C PHE A 192 13.97 17.65 19.15
N ASN A 193 12.95 18.50 18.88
CA ASN A 193 12.96 19.93 19.20
C ASN A 193 14.23 20.66 18.71
N VAL A 194 14.77 20.24 17.57
CA VAL A 194 15.98 20.79 16.95
C VAL A 194 15.65 21.56 15.67
N SER A 195 16.34 22.68 15.45
CA SER A 195 16.23 23.49 14.24
C SER A 195 17.02 22.91 13.06
N HIS A 196 18.06 22.12 13.34
CA HIS A 196 18.86 21.42 12.35
C HIS A 196 18.51 19.94 12.37
N ILE A 197 17.99 19.45 11.25
CA ILE A 197 17.57 18.07 11.12
C ILE A 197 18.71 17.31 10.46
N ASP A 198 19.31 16.38 11.21
CA ASP A 198 20.25 15.43 10.63
C ASP A 198 19.50 14.38 9.81
N TRP A 199 20.09 13.96 8.69
CA TRP A 199 19.59 12.87 7.85
C TRP A 199 19.41 11.59 8.67
N GLU A 200 20.34 11.33 9.59
CA GLU A 200 20.28 10.17 10.47
C GLU A 200 19.03 10.16 11.35
N MET A 201 18.63 11.31 11.88
CA MET A 201 17.43 11.42 12.73
C MET A 201 16.16 11.11 11.93
N ARG A 202 16.05 11.62 10.69
CA ARG A 202 14.90 11.32 9.80
C ARG A 202 14.83 9.84 9.47
N ARG A 203 15.97 9.25 9.17
CA ARG A 203 16.10 7.82 8.89
C ARG A 203 15.58 6.99 10.07
N VAL A 204 16.04 7.29 11.30
CA VAL A 204 15.62 6.56 12.51
C VAL A 204 14.12 6.72 12.76
N VAL A 205 13.56 7.94 12.62
CA VAL A 205 12.11 8.17 12.76
C VAL A 205 11.33 7.38 11.71
N SER A 206 11.76 7.41 10.45
CA SER A 206 11.11 6.67 9.35
C SER A 206 11.09 5.16 9.61
N ILE A 207 12.18 4.59 10.15
CA ILE A 207 12.24 3.16 10.54
C ILE A 207 11.18 2.84 11.60
N TRP A 208 11.22 3.52 12.75
CA TRP A 208 10.32 3.20 13.85
C TRP A 208 8.86 3.54 13.56
N PHE A 209 8.62 4.65 12.87
CA PHE A 209 7.28 5.03 12.45
C PHE A 209 6.72 4.06 11.40
N GLY A 210 7.53 3.67 10.41
CA GLY A 210 7.19 2.65 9.43
C GLY A 210 6.85 1.31 10.09
N LEU A 211 7.62 0.88 11.09
CA LEU A 211 7.32 -0.31 11.88
C LEU A 211 5.97 -0.19 12.62
N GLY A 212 5.64 1.00 13.14
CA GLY A 212 4.33 1.32 13.71
C GLY A 212 3.19 1.18 12.68
N ILE A 213 3.36 1.71 11.47
CA ILE A 213 2.39 1.55 10.38
C ILE A 213 2.23 0.07 10.01
N LEU A 214 3.32 -0.70 9.93
CA LEU A 214 3.26 -2.14 9.63
C LEU A 214 2.53 -2.94 10.71
N SER A 215 2.71 -2.56 11.98
CA SER A 215 1.99 -3.16 13.10
C SER A 215 0.50 -2.85 13.02
N LEU A 216 0.14 -1.59 12.70
CA LEU A 216 -1.24 -1.19 12.45
C LEU A 216 -1.84 -1.96 11.25
N ALA A 217 -1.09 -2.09 10.16
CA ALA A 217 -1.52 -2.83 8.98
C ALA A 217 -1.87 -4.28 9.32
N TRP A 218 -1.04 -4.93 10.14
CA TRP A 218 -1.29 -6.28 10.62
C TRP A 218 -2.55 -6.37 11.50
N ILE A 219 -2.78 -5.39 12.39
CA ILE A 219 -4.02 -5.32 13.19
C ILE A 219 -5.25 -5.15 12.30
N VAL A 220 -5.17 -4.31 11.26
CA VAL A 220 -6.26 -4.12 10.28
C VAL A 220 -6.55 -5.43 9.55
N ASP A 221 -5.50 -6.18 9.15
CA ASP A 221 -5.65 -7.47 8.48
C ASP A 221 -6.30 -8.54 9.37
N THR A 222 -6.00 -8.57 10.67
CA THR A 222 -6.61 -9.54 11.60
C THR A 222 -8.01 -9.16 12.03
N THR A 223 -8.35 -7.88 12.02
CA THR A 223 -9.64 -7.37 12.54
C THR A 223 -10.68 -7.16 11.44
N SER A 224 -10.25 -7.04 10.18
CA SER A 224 -11.15 -6.72 9.07
C SER A 224 -11.51 -7.91 8.21
N ASP A 225 -12.81 -8.07 7.92
CA ASP A 225 -13.31 -9.10 7.00
C ASP A 225 -12.87 -8.87 5.53
N ARG A 226 -12.36 -7.68 5.19
CA ARG A 226 -11.92 -7.34 3.84
C ARG A 226 -10.39 -7.33 3.73
N ARG A 227 -9.86 -8.38 3.11
CA ARG A 227 -8.40 -8.64 2.93
C ARG A 227 -7.62 -7.52 2.23
N ASP A 228 -8.28 -6.70 1.43
CA ASP A 228 -7.60 -5.67 0.63
C ASP A 228 -7.46 -4.33 1.36
N LEU A 229 -8.06 -4.15 2.54
CA LEU A 229 -7.99 -2.87 3.27
C LEU A 229 -6.58 -2.56 3.78
N GLY A 230 -5.85 -3.54 4.33
CA GLY A 230 -4.51 -3.33 4.87
C GLY A 230 -3.41 -3.16 3.81
N PHE A 231 -3.69 -3.43 2.53
CA PHE A 231 -2.67 -3.43 1.47
C PHE A 231 -1.85 -2.14 1.41
N TRP A 232 -2.53 -0.99 1.42
CA TRP A 232 -1.86 0.31 1.32
C TRP A 232 -1.02 0.64 2.56
N LEU A 233 -1.50 0.27 3.76
CA LEU A 233 -0.73 0.45 5.00
C LEU A 233 0.54 -0.40 4.96
N HIS A 234 0.46 -1.64 4.48
CA HIS A 234 1.64 -2.48 4.28
C HIS A 234 2.62 -1.86 3.28
N LEU A 235 2.12 -1.34 2.16
CA LEU A 235 2.96 -0.74 1.11
C LEU A 235 3.73 0.48 1.62
N PHE A 236 3.03 1.47 2.19
CA PHE A 236 3.63 2.71 2.68
C PHE A 236 4.41 2.50 3.98
N GLY A 237 3.96 1.59 4.86
CA GLY A 237 4.73 1.17 6.02
C GLY A 237 6.07 0.52 5.63
N LEU A 238 6.08 -0.32 4.58
CA LEU A 238 7.31 -0.88 4.02
C LEU A 238 8.19 0.21 3.41
N MET A 239 7.62 1.15 2.64
CA MET A 239 8.41 2.26 2.08
C MET A 239 9.10 3.09 3.16
N ALA A 240 8.42 3.39 4.27
CA ALA A 240 9.02 4.07 5.41
C ALA A 240 10.10 3.19 6.09
N PHE A 241 9.71 2.00 6.54
CA PHE A 241 10.57 1.10 7.31
C PHE A 241 11.80 0.63 6.52
N TRP A 242 11.57 -0.01 5.38
CA TRP A 242 12.62 -0.55 4.54
C TRP A 242 13.41 0.55 3.84
N GLY A 243 12.75 1.66 3.46
CA GLY A 243 13.44 2.82 2.88
C GLY A 243 14.43 3.44 3.86
N GLY A 244 14.03 3.62 5.13
CA GLY A 244 14.92 4.08 6.19
C GLY A 244 16.10 3.14 6.44
N ILE A 245 15.87 1.83 6.48
CA ILE A 245 16.96 0.85 6.64
C ILE A 245 17.91 0.88 5.44
N THR A 246 17.37 0.92 4.22
CA THR A 246 18.17 0.90 2.98
C THR A 246 19.00 2.18 2.81
N ALA A 247 18.51 3.32 3.28
CA ALA A 247 19.22 4.60 3.29
C ALA A 247 20.31 4.72 4.38
N THR A 248 20.80 3.58 4.91
CA THR A 248 21.87 3.55 5.90
C THR A 248 23.23 3.63 5.23
N ASP A 249 23.91 4.76 5.39
CA ASP A 249 25.29 4.93 4.94
C ASP A 249 26.30 4.35 5.95
N GLY A 250 27.48 3.97 5.44
CA GLY A 250 28.63 3.58 6.28
C GLY A 250 28.52 2.21 6.96
N ALA A 251 27.63 1.33 6.51
CA ALA A 251 27.51 -0.02 7.07
C ALA A 251 28.80 -0.83 6.82
N THR A 252 29.29 -1.50 7.87
CA THR A 252 30.34 -2.53 7.76
C THR A 252 29.87 -3.68 6.87
N GLU A 253 30.79 -4.52 6.38
CA GLU A 253 30.41 -5.72 5.61
C GLU A 253 29.45 -6.63 6.37
N LEU A 254 29.62 -6.72 7.70
CA LEU A 254 28.66 -7.40 8.58
C LEU A 254 27.28 -6.72 8.56
N GLY A 255 27.23 -5.39 8.63
CA GLY A 255 25.98 -4.63 8.54
C GLY A 255 25.25 -4.87 7.21
N LYS A 256 25.98 -4.92 6.09
CA LYS A 256 25.42 -5.23 4.76
C LYS A 256 24.94 -6.69 4.66
N ALA A 257 25.65 -7.63 5.29
CA ALA A 257 25.20 -9.02 5.38
C ALA A 257 23.90 -9.15 6.21
N ILE A 258 23.81 -8.42 7.33
CA ILE A 258 22.57 -8.33 8.14
C ILE A 258 21.43 -7.70 7.33
N TYR A 259 21.70 -6.66 6.53
CA TYR A 259 20.73 -6.09 5.60
C TYR A 259 20.22 -7.12 4.59
N CYS A 260 21.11 -7.93 4.00
CA CYS A 260 20.70 -9.03 3.12
C CYS A 260 19.81 -10.05 3.86
N LEU A 261 20.19 -10.46 5.07
CA LEU A 261 19.40 -11.36 5.91
C LEU A 261 18.01 -10.78 6.24
N LEU A 262 17.91 -9.49 6.53
CA LEU A 262 16.64 -8.81 6.73
C LEU A 262 15.75 -8.91 5.50
N ASN A 263 16.31 -8.72 4.30
CA ASN A 263 15.56 -8.82 3.05
C ASN A 263 15.14 -10.27 2.72
N VAL A 264 15.96 -11.27 3.06
CA VAL A 264 15.55 -12.68 3.03
C VAL A 264 14.39 -12.91 4.01
N GLY A 265 14.45 -12.31 5.20
CA GLY A 265 13.35 -12.29 6.16
C GLY A 265 12.05 -11.71 5.58
N LEU A 266 12.13 -10.62 4.80
CA LEU A 266 10.97 -10.06 4.09
C LEU A 266 10.38 -11.04 3.07
N LEU A 267 11.20 -11.81 2.35
CA LEU A 267 10.69 -12.87 1.46
C LEU A 267 9.95 -13.96 2.24
N LEU A 268 10.47 -14.39 3.40
CA LEU A 268 9.81 -15.36 4.26
C LEU A 268 8.47 -14.82 4.79
N ILE A 269 8.44 -13.57 5.25
CA ILE A 269 7.22 -12.88 5.68
C ILE A 269 6.22 -12.78 4.53
N ALA A 270 6.67 -12.52 3.29
CA ALA A 270 5.80 -12.46 2.12
C ALA A 270 5.05 -13.78 1.89
N VAL A 271 5.70 -14.93 2.14
CA VAL A 271 5.09 -16.26 2.06
C VAL A 271 4.11 -16.51 3.20
N LEU A 272 4.41 -16.03 4.41
CA LEU A 272 3.55 -16.21 5.58
C LEU A 272 2.28 -15.35 5.52
N ILE A 273 2.42 -14.06 5.21
CA ILE A 273 1.31 -13.09 5.15
C ILE A 273 0.60 -13.14 3.78
N VAL A 274 1.19 -13.81 2.78
CA VAL A 274 0.67 -13.90 1.41
C VAL A 274 0.50 -12.51 0.75
N ARG A 275 1.43 -11.59 1.07
CA ARG A 275 1.45 -10.21 0.54
C ARG A 275 2.66 -9.98 -0.35
N ARG A 276 2.40 -9.70 -1.63
CA ARG A 276 3.44 -9.52 -2.66
C ARG A 276 4.36 -8.33 -2.42
N ALA A 277 3.89 -7.29 -1.73
CA ALA A 277 4.70 -6.10 -1.43
C ALA A 277 6.01 -6.49 -0.72
N TYR A 278 5.94 -7.32 0.32
CA TYR A 278 7.12 -7.82 1.05
C TYR A 278 8.12 -8.55 0.14
N ALA A 279 7.62 -9.35 -0.81
CA ALA A 279 8.48 -10.04 -1.77
C ALA A 279 9.22 -9.07 -2.69
N VAL A 280 8.54 -8.00 -3.14
CA VAL A 280 9.13 -6.96 -3.99
C VAL A 280 10.26 -6.24 -3.25
N PHE A 281 10.01 -5.72 -2.04
CA PHE A 281 11.03 -5.03 -1.25
C PHE A 281 12.21 -5.94 -0.89
N GLY A 282 11.94 -7.18 -0.46
CA GLY A 282 12.98 -8.16 -0.17
C GLY A 282 13.85 -8.49 -1.39
N THR A 283 13.24 -8.65 -2.57
CA THR A 283 13.99 -8.92 -3.81
C THR A 283 14.85 -7.73 -4.23
N ILE A 284 14.30 -6.51 -4.14
CA ILE A 284 15.04 -5.28 -4.44
C ILE A 284 16.25 -5.16 -3.50
N GLY A 285 16.07 -5.35 -2.20
CA GLY A 285 17.18 -5.22 -1.24
C GLY A 285 18.24 -6.31 -1.40
N ILE A 286 17.86 -7.56 -1.67
CA ILE A 286 18.84 -8.62 -2.01
C ILE A 286 19.62 -8.23 -3.27
N THR A 287 18.94 -7.69 -4.29
CA THR A 287 19.59 -7.25 -5.53
C THR A 287 20.56 -6.09 -5.29
N MET A 288 20.19 -5.12 -4.44
CA MET A 288 21.09 -4.03 -4.04
C MET A 288 22.35 -4.57 -3.33
N TYR A 289 22.20 -5.53 -2.43
CA TYR A 289 23.34 -6.17 -1.75
C TYR A 289 24.24 -6.96 -2.71
N LEU A 290 23.65 -7.75 -3.62
CA LEU A 290 24.39 -8.50 -4.63
C LEU A 290 25.12 -7.55 -5.60
N GLY A 291 24.50 -6.44 -5.97
CA GLY A 291 25.13 -5.39 -6.77
C GLY A 291 26.33 -4.77 -6.06
N HIS A 292 26.21 -4.49 -4.75
CA HIS A 292 27.34 -4.03 -3.95
C HIS A 292 28.50 -5.06 -3.92
N LEU A 293 28.16 -6.33 -3.71
CA LEU A 293 29.14 -7.42 -3.68
C LEU A 293 29.86 -7.55 -5.03
N ALA A 294 29.13 -7.36 -6.14
CA ALA A 294 29.69 -7.34 -7.49
C ALA A 294 30.65 -6.16 -7.72
N ASP A 295 30.25 -4.95 -7.33
CA ASP A 295 30.95 -3.70 -7.67
C ASP A 295 32.16 -3.43 -6.77
N VAL A 296 32.10 -3.84 -5.50
CA VAL A 296 33.14 -3.51 -4.51
C VAL A 296 34.01 -4.72 -4.15
N VAL A 297 33.41 -5.89 -3.91
CA VAL A 297 34.14 -7.05 -3.39
C VAL A 297 34.70 -7.91 -4.53
N PHE A 298 33.93 -8.10 -5.60
CA PHE A 298 34.29 -8.97 -6.73
C PHE A 298 34.48 -8.20 -8.05
N LYS A 299 34.83 -6.92 -7.98
CA LYS A 299 34.94 -6.02 -9.14
C LYS A 299 35.75 -6.61 -10.30
N ASP A 300 36.86 -7.26 -9.99
CA ASP A 300 37.78 -7.83 -10.98
C ASP A 300 37.57 -9.34 -11.21
N SER A 301 36.52 -9.93 -10.65
CA SER A 301 36.24 -11.36 -10.75
C SER A 301 35.27 -11.68 -11.88
N LEU A 302 35.81 -12.22 -12.98
CA LEU A 302 35.00 -12.71 -14.10
C LEU A 302 34.12 -13.91 -13.73
N LEU A 303 34.46 -14.66 -12.68
CA LEU A 303 33.69 -15.84 -12.22
C LEU A 303 32.45 -15.48 -11.42
N PHE A 304 32.43 -14.30 -10.79
CA PHE A 304 31.35 -13.91 -9.90
C PHE A 304 29.97 -13.86 -10.58
N PRO A 305 29.79 -13.24 -11.77
CA PRO A 305 28.52 -13.26 -12.48
C PRO A 305 28.04 -14.67 -12.86
N PHE A 306 28.96 -15.57 -13.24
CA PHE A 306 28.62 -16.96 -13.56
C PHE A 306 28.17 -17.74 -12.32
N ALA A 307 28.89 -17.60 -11.20
CA ALA A 307 28.49 -18.21 -9.94
C ALA A 307 27.13 -17.70 -9.46
N LEU A 308 26.88 -16.39 -9.57
CA LEU A 308 25.60 -15.79 -9.21
C LEU A 308 24.45 -16.29 -10.10
N SER A 309 24.69 -16.42 -11.40
CA SER A 309 23.74 -17.00 -12.35
C SER A 309 23.42 -18.46 -11.99
N LEU A 310 24.43 -19.26 -11.66
CA LEU A 310 24.25 -20.65 -11.25
C LEU A 310 23.44 -20.76 -9.95
N ILE A 311 23.67 -19.88 -8.98
CA ILE A 311 22.85 -19.77 -7.76
C ILE A 311 21.39 -19.45 -8.14
N GLY A 312 21.17 -18.49 -9.04
CA GLY A 312 19.83 -18.13 -9.53
C GLY A 312 19.11 -19.32 -10.17
N VAL A 313 19.78 -20.07 -11.04
CA VAL A 313 19.25 -21.31 -11.64
C VAL A 313 18.95 -22.36 -10.57
N GLY A 314 19.82 -22.50 -9.57
CA GLY A 314 19.60 -23.38 -8.42
C GLY A 314 18.31 -23.04 -7.66
N VAL A 315 18.09 -21.76 -7.37
CA VAL A 315 16.87 -21.28 -6.69
C VAL A 315 15.62 -21.57 -7.54
N VAL A 316 15.67 -21.35 -8.86
CA VAL A 316 14.57 -21.72 -9.78
C VAL A 316 14.32 -23.24 -9.74
N GLY A 317 15.37 -24.06 -9.74
CA GLY A 317 15.29 -25.51 -9.62
C GLY A 317 14.62 -25.96 -8.31
N VAL A 318 14.99 -25.34 -7.19
CA VAL A 318 14.34 -25.56 -5.88
C VAL A 318 12.86 -25.17 -5.95
N GLY A 319 12.53 -24.03 -6.58
CA GLY A 319 11.14 -23.61 -6.79
C GLY A 319 10.32 -24.62 -7.60
N LEU A 320 10.88 -25.17 -8.67
CA LEU A 320 10.25 -26.23 -9.47
C LEU A 320 10.06 -27.53 -8.68
N ALA A 321 11.07 -27.93 -7.89
CA ALA A 321 10.98 -29.11 -7.04
C ALA A 321 9.92 -28.94 -5.94
N TYR A 322 9.84 -27.75 -5.34
CA TYR A 322 8.79 -27.39 -4.39
C TYR A 322 7.40 -27.45 -5.05
N HIS A 323 7.22 -26.86 -6.23
CA HIS A 323 5.95 -26.89 -6.96
C HIS A 323 5.46 -28.33 -7.21
N ARG A 324 6.36 -29.24 -7.57
CA ARG A 324 6.03 -30.67 -7.75
C ARG A 324 5.56 -31.35 -6.46
N LYS A 325 6.10 -30.95 -5.30
CA LYS A 325 5.77 -31.53 -3.99
C LYS A 325 4.80 -30.68 -3.16
N GLN A 326 4.21 -29.64 -3.75
CA GLN A 326 3.43 -28.64 -3.03
C GLN A 326 2.28 -29.24 -2.23
N LYS A 327 1.57 -30.24 -2.79
CA LYS A 327 0.47 -30.94 -2.11
C LYS A 327 0.95 -31.70 -0.86
N VAL A 328 2.00 -32.48 -1.00
CA VAL A 328 2.60 -33.27 0.10
C VAL A 328 3.14 -32.36 1.21
N ILE A 329 3.78 -31.26 0.83
CA ILE A 329 4.31 -30.28 1.79
C ILE A 329 3.17 -29.55 2.49
N ALA A 330 2.10 -29.19 1.77
CA ALA A 330 0.93 -28.55 2.36
C ALA A 330 0.26 -29.46 3.41
N GLU A 331 0.07 -30.75 3.09
CA GLU A 331 -0.49 -31.76 3.99
C GLU A 331 0.39 -32.00 5.23
N TRP A 332 1.72 -32.03 5.05
CA TRP A 332 2.66 -32.17 6.18
C TRP A 332 2.64 -30.92 7.07
N LEU A 333 2.59 -29.72 6.49
CA LEU A 333 2.53 -28.46 7.22
C LEU A 333 1.25 -28.35 8.04
N THR A 334 0.10 -28.74 7.50
CA THR A 334 -1.17 -28.74 8.25
C THR A 334 -1.20 -29.78 9.36
N ALA A 335 -0.51 -30.91 9.19
CA ALA A 335 -0.43 -31.95 10.22
C ALA A 335 0.52 -31.60 11.39
N ASN A 336 1.58 -30.82 11.13
CA ASN A 336 2.67 -30.63 12.11
C ASN A 336 2.85 -29.20 12.65
N LEU A 337 2.26 -28.17 12.04
CA LEU A 337 2.37 -26.80 12.57
C LEU A 337 1.37 -26.53 13.70
N PRO A 338 1.78 -25.78 14.75
CA PRO A 338 0.87 -25.32 15.79
C PRO A 338 -0.28 -24.50 15.21
N ALA A 339 -1.48 -24.67 15.77
CA ALA A 339 -2.68 -23.95 15.34
C ALA A 339 -2.51 -22.42 15.29
N ALA A 340 -1.64 -21.86 16.15
CA ALA A 340 -1.32 -20.43 16.16
C ALA A 340 -0.68 -19.94 14.85
N VAL A 341 0.20 -20.74 14.23
CA VAL A 341 0.87 -20.38 12.97
C VAL A 341 -0.04 -20.64 11.77
N LEU A 342 -0.87 -21.68 11.84
CA LEU A 342 -1.89 -21.96 10.83
C LEU A 342 -2.96 -20.86 10.75
N ARG A 343 -3.30 -20.21 11.87
CA ARG A 343 -4.22 -19.05 11.91
C ARG A 343 -3.65 -17.80 11.24
N LEU A 344 -2.32 -17.66 11.18
CA LEU A 344 -1.66 -16.57 10.46
C LEU A 344 -1.72 -16.78 8.94
N ARG A 345 -1.91 -18.02 8.46
CA ARG A 345 -2.16 -18.29 7.04
C ARG A 345 -3.64 -18.04 6.71
N PRO A 346 -3.95 -17.15 5.76
CA PRO A 346 -5.34 -16.87 5.41
C PRO A 346 -6.03 -18.12 4.86
N GLN A 347 -7.19 -18.48 5.45
CA GLN A 347 -8.05 -19.58 5.00
C GLN A 347 -8.38 -19.40 3.51
N GLY A 348 -7.89 -20.29 2.65
CA GLY A 348 -8.04 -20.19 1.19
C GLY A 348 -6.75 -20.44 0.39
N ALA A 349 -5.60 -20.60 1.04
CA ALA A 349 -4.37 -21.07 0.38
C ALA A 349 -4.35 -22.60 0.13
N MET A 350 -5.35 -23.34 0.64
CA MET A 350 -5.62 -24.73 0.26
C MET A 350 -6.86 -24.76 -0.61
N GLY A 351 -6.68 -24.66 -1.92
CA GLY A 351 -7.79 -24.80 -2.87
C GLY A 351 -7.46 -24.35 -4.27
#